data_AF-I0YQM5-F1
#
_entry.id   AF-I0YQM5-F1
#
_cell.length_a   1.000
_cell.length_b   1.000
_cell.length_c   1.000
_cell.angle_alpha   90.00
_cell.angle_beta   90.00
_cell.angle_gamma   90.00
#
_symmetry.space_group_name_H-M   'P 1'
#
loop_
_entity.id
_entity.type
_entity.pdbx_description
1 polymer ?
#
loop_
_entity_poly.entity_id
_entity_poly.type
_entity_poly.pdbx_seq_one_letter_code
_entity_poly.pdbx_strand_id
1 'polypeptide(L)'
;MLATADREPFVNRLHTAKQKHLAEMVQSGDIPLRKGMSPLVLRAEEFVKEALEAGAKIGIIAGTCSTPEERIADAALAALGPGTAERLNVYVLGESMVTSEAEASGSGQELSLERQFANAQAKVKEDEASAFIQSLQADTEASVPLGIDPALLLAAKRGKGGLSVAFLAACLATMDLPLKRCAAVAANNSVLQAAQSAGLLAAAVPSALSARGTFGNADAVFDGFGPGGGVTWRRLEALLRKANGEQ
;
A
#
# COMPACT_ATOMS: atom_id res chain seq x y z
N MET A 1 29.64 -5.67 21.88
CA MET A 1 29.13 -6.28 20.63
C MET A 1 28.63 -7.68 20.97
N LEU A 2 27.45 -8.08 20.49
CA LEU A 2 26.95 -9.46 20.64
C LEU A 2 27.79 -10.42 19.78
N ALA A 3 28.12 -11.59 20.35
CA ALA A 3 28.71 -12.68 19.59
C ALA A 3 27.79 -13.08 18.44
N THR A 4 28.35 -13.48 17.28
CA THR A 4 27.58 -13.72 16.05
C THR A 4 26.45 -14.74 16.25
N ALA A 5 26.67 -15.76 17.09
CA ALA A 5 25.67 -16.77 17.43
C ALA A 5 24.46 -16.22 18.20
N ASP A 6 24.62 -15.12 18.94
CA ASP A 6 23.56 -14.53 19.77
C ASP A 6 22.74 -13.46 19.02
N ARG A 7 23.20 -13.05 17.83
CA ARG A 7 22.58 -11.95 17.08
C ARG A 7 21.18 -12.30 16.59
N GLU A 8 21.02 -13.48 15.98
CA GLU A 8 19.74 -13.91 15.44
C GLU A 8 18.67 -14.12 16.54
N PRO A 9 18.94 -14.86 17.64
CA PRO A 9 18.01 -14.96 18.76
C PRO A 9 17.68 -13.60 19.39
N PHE A 10 18.65 -12.70 19.47
CA PHE A 10 18.42 -11.35 19.98
C PHE A 10 17.51 -10.52 19.05
N VAL A 11 17.76 -10.53 17.75
CA VAL A 11 16.95 -9.83 16.75
C VAL A 11 15.53 -10.39 16.73
N ASN A 12 15.35 -11.71 16.81
CA ASN A 12 14.03 -12.32 16.87
C ASN A 12 13.24 -11.88 18.10
N ARG A 13 13.86 -11.88 19.30
CA ARG A 13 13.24 -11.36 20.52
C ARG A 13 12.85 -9.89 20.40
N LEU A 14 13.72 -9.06 19.81
CA LEU A 14 13.44 -7.65 19.59
C LEU A 14 12.27 -7.45 18.60
N HIS A 15 12.24 -8.24 17.53
CA HIS A 15 11.16 -8.19 16.54
C HIS A 15 9.82 -8.58 17.15
N THR A 16 9.76 -9.67 17.92
CA THR A 16 8.55 -10.09 18.63
C THR A 16 8.10 -9.04 19.64
N ALA A 17 9.03 -8.43 20.39
CA ALA A 17 8.69 -7.35 21.32
C ALA A 17 8.13 -6.11 20.58
N LYS A 18 8.73 -5.75 19.42
CA LYS A 18 8.22 -4.67 18.54
C LYS A 18 6.81 -4.97 18.05
N GLN A 19 6.54 -6.18 17.58
CA GLN A 19 5.22 -6.60 17.11
C GLN A 19 4.18 -6.53 18.22
N LYS A 20 4.51 -7.03 19.41
CA LYS A 20 3.63 -6.96 20.58
C LYS A 20 3.29 -5.50 20.93
N HIS A 21 4.30 -4.65 21.01
CA HIS A 21 4.07 -3.24 21.35
C HIS A 21 3.27 -2.50 20.27
N LEU A 22 3.51 -2.79 18.99
CA LEU A 22 2.71 -2.24 17.89
C LEU A 22 1.24 -2.66 18.01
N ALA A 23 0.98 -3.93 18.34
CA ALA A 23 -0.39 -4.42 18.55
C ALA A 23 -1.09 -3.73 19.73
N GLU A 24 -0.37 -3.48 20.83
CA GLU A 24 -0.87 -2.71 21.97
C GLU A 24 -1.23 -1.27 21.54
N MET A 25 -0.35 -0.59 20.79
CA MET A 25 -0.61 0.76 20.27
C MET A 25 -1.82 0.83 19.32
N VAL A 26 -2.01 -0.20 18.49
CA VAL A 26 -3.19 -0.33 17.62
C VAL A 26 -4.46 -0.45 18.44
N GLN A 27 -4.45 -1.29 19.48
CA GLN A 27 -5.61 -1.53 20.35
C GLN A 27 -5.96 -0.30 21.20
N SER A 28 -4.97 0.45 21.68
CA SER A 28 -5.18 1.66 22.48
C SER A 28 -5.54 2.89 21.65
N GLY A 29 -5.39 2.83 20.32
CA GLY A 29 -5.59 3.99 19.44
C GLY A 29 -4.46 5.02 19.50
N ASP A 30 -3.28 4.62 19.98
CA ASP A 30 -2.11 5.50 20.14
C ASP A 30 -1.37 5.78 18.82
N ILE A 31 -1.87 5.27 17.70
CA ILE A 31 -1.34 5.54 16.35
C ILE A 31 -2.19 6.67 15.73
N PRO A 32 -1.73 7.94 15.79
CA PRO A 32 -2.52 9.04 15.26
C PRO A 32 -2.52 9.01 13.73
N LEU A 33 -3.64 9.41 13.13
CA LEU A 33 -3.66 9.81 11.73
C LEU A 33 -2.70 10.97 11.51
N ARG A 34 -2.18 11.03 10.28
CA ARG A 34 -1.21 12.04 9.92
C ARG A 34 -1.79 13.44 10.10
N LYS A 35 -1.14 14.22 10.98
CA LYS A 35 -1.46 15.62 11.23
C LYS A 35 -0.95 16.49 10.08
N GLY A 36 -1.65 17.59 9.80
CA GLY A 36 -1.08 18.69 9.00
C GLY A 36 0.17 19.27 9.68
N MET A 37 1.01 19.97 8.93
CA MET A 37 2.27 20.53 9.45
C MET A 37 2.08 21.59 10.54
N SER A 38 0.87 22.12 10.74
CA SER A 38 0.58 23.10 11.79
C SER A 38 -0.72 22.73 12.52
N PRO A 39 -0.86 23.10 13.81
CA PRO A 39 -2.09 22.88 14.59
C PRO A 39 -3.33 23.59 14.02
N LEU A 40 -3.16 24.49 13.05
CA LEU A 40 -4.22 25.19 12.31
C LEU A 40 -4.55 24.54 10.94
N VAL A 41 -3.95 23.39 10.64
CA VAL A 41 -3.93 22.81 9.29
C VAL A 41 -4.71 21.50 9.26
N LEU A 42 -5.48 21.30 8.17
CA LEU A 42 -6.38 20.15 8.02
C LEU A 42 -5.66 18.83 8.30
N ARG A 43 -6.31 17.96 9.08
CA ARG A 43 -5.85 16.58 9.32
C ARG A 43 -6.20 15.71 8.12
N ALA A 44 -5.52 14.57 7.96
CA ALA A 44 -5.91 13.58 6.95
C ALA A 44 -7.41 13.19 7.05
N GLU A 45 -7.94 13.12 8.26
CA GLU A 45 -9.36 12.92 8.54
C GLU A 45 -10.26 13.99 7.93
N GLU A 46 -9.90 15.27 8.08
CA GLU A 46 -10.72 16.38 7.58
C GLU A 46 -10.65 16.47 6.06
N PHE A 47 -9.50 16.14 5.46
CA PHE A 47 -9.38 15.98 4.00
C PHE A 47 -10.32 14.88 3.48
N VAL A 48 -10.36 13.73 4.16
CA VAL A 48 -11.27 12.62 3.80
C VAL A 48 -12.73 13.06 3.94
N LYS A 49 -13.09 13.74 5.04
CA LYS A 49 -14.43 14.29 5.25
C LYS A 49 -14.84 15.29 4.18
N GLU A 50 -13.98 16.28 3.88
CA GLU A 50 -14.21 17.29 2.84
C GLU A 50 -14.48 16.63 1.47
N ALA A 51 -13.65 15.66 1.10
CA ALA A 51 -13.82 14.93 -0.16
C ALA A 51 -15.13 14.13 -0.20
N LEU A 52 -15.46 13.42 0.89
CA LEU A 52 -16.71 12.68 1.02
C LEU A 52 -17.95 13.60 1.00
N GLU A 53 -17.89 14.76 1.63
CA GLU A 53 -18.97 15.77 1.63
C GLU A 53 -19.16 16.41 0.25
N ALA A 54 -18.08 16.56 -0.51
CA ALA A 54 -18.11 16.98 -1.91
C ALA A 54 -18.59 15.89 -2.88
N GLY A 55 -18.94 14.69 -2.38
CA GLY A 55 -19.46 13.58 -3.18
C GLY A 55 -18.38 12.71 -3.84
N ALA A 56 -17.11 12.86 -3.45
CA ALA A 56 -16.05 11.98 -3.94
C ALA A 56 -16.18 10.57 -3.35
N LYS A 57 -15.82 9.56 -4.16
CA LYS A 57 -15.60 8.19 -3.68
C LYS A 57 -14.12 8.03 -3.31
N ILE A 58 -13.84 7.38 -2.19
CA ILE A 58 -12.47 7.23 -1.68
C ILE A 58 -12.15 5.75 -1.47
N GLY A 59 -10.99 5.34 -1.99
CA GLY A 59 -10.38 4.03 -1.75
C GLY A 59 -9.08 4.17 -0.97
N ILE A 60 -8.90 3.36 0.07
CA ILE A 60 -7.64 3.21 0.82
C ILE A 60 -6.96 1.94 0.34
N ILE A 61 -5.70 2.05 -0.09
CA ILE A 61 -4.88 0.90 -0.46
C ILE A 61 -3.82 0.72 0.62
N ALA A 62 -3.95 -0.34 1.42
CA ALA A 62 -3.04 -0.70 2.48
C ALA A 62 -2.00 -1.71 1.97
N GLY A 63 -0.74 -1.29 1.85
CA GLY A 63 0.35 -2.16 1.37
C GLY A 63 1.59 -2.22 2.23
N THR A 64 1.50 -1.75 3.47
CA THR A 64 2.63 -1.69 4.41
C THR A 64 2.42 -2.51 5.67
N CYS A 65 1.33 -3.28 5.76
CA CYS A 65 1.14 -4.22 6.87
C CYS A 65 2.08 -5.40 6.62
N SER A 66 2.99 -5.67 7.57
CA SER A 66 3.90 -6.82 7.47
C SER A 66 3.11 -8.13 7.46
N THR A 67 2.00 -8.14 8.22
CA THR A 67 0.95 -9.16 8.19
C THR A 67 -0.43 -8.50 8.39
N PRO A 68 -1.52 -9.09 7.87
CA PRO A 68 -2.88 -8.63 8.15
C PRO A 68 -3.22 -8.59 9.65
N GLU A 69 -2.56 -9.44 10.44
CA GLU A 69 -2.69 -9.55 11.90
C GLU A 69 -2.23 -8.28 12.64
N GLU A 70 -1.44 -7.41 12.01
CA GLU A 70 -1.04 -6.11 12.58
C GLU A 70 -2.20 -5.11 12.63
N ARG A 71 -3.30 -5.35 11.88
CA ARG A 71 -4.55 -4.56 11.91
C ARG A 71 -4.37 -3.04 11.79
N ILE A 72 -3.31 -2.60 11.10
CA ILE A 72 -3.00 -1.17 10.93
C ILE A 72 -4.07 -0.45 10.10
N ALA A 73 -4.63 -1.12 9.10
CA ALA A 73 -5.74 -0.59 8.31
C ALA A 73 -6.98 -0.36 9.19
N ASP A 74 -7.32 -1.32 10.06
CA ASP A 74 -8.43 -1.19 11.00
C ASP A 74 -8.20 -0.04 11.98
N ALA A 75 -6.97 0.11 12.49
CA ALA A 75 -6.60 1.23 13.37
C ALA A 75 -6.81 2.59 12.68
N ALA A 76 -6.41 2.70 11.41
CA ALA A 76 -6.60 3.92 10.62
C ALA A 76 -8.08 4.21 10.38
N LEU A 77 -8.89 3.19 10.09
CA LEU A 77 -10.35 3.33 9.94
C LEU A 77 -11.01 3.75 11.26
N ALA A 78 -10.63 3.13 12.38
CA ALA A 78 -11.12 3.48 13.70
C ALA A 78 -10.82 4.95 14.03
N ALA A 79 -9.61 5.41 13.70
CA ALA A 79 -9.20 6.80 13.91
C ALA A 79 -9.94 7.81 13.01
N LEU A 80 -10.48 7.39 11.85
CA LEU A 80 -11.34 8.23 11.01
C LEU A 80 -12.77 8.36 11.58
N GLY A 81 -13.16 7.47 12.48
CA GLY A 81 -14.49 7.38 13.06
C GLY A 81 -15.47 6.57 12.20
N PRO A 82 -16.50 5.95 12.82
CA PRO A 82 -17.36 4.95 12.18
C PRO A 82 -18.11 5.49 10.96
N GLY A 83 -18.72 6.68 11.06
CA GLY A 83 -19.49 7.26 9.96
C GLY A 83 -18.64 7.64 8.74
N THR A 84 -17.34 7.92 8.92
CA THR A 84 -16.42 8.15 7.80
C THR A 84 -15.94 6.81 7.24
N ALA A 85 -15.56 5.86 8.09
CA ALA A 85 -15.02 4.56 7.69
C ALA A 85 -16.00 3.74 6.83
N GLU A 86 -17.29 3.74 7.15
CA GLU A 86 -18.35 3.02 6.41
C GLU A 86 -18.49 3.49 4.94
N ARG A 87 -18.01 4.68 4.62
CA ARG A 87 -18.10 5.29 3.29
C ARG A 87 -16.84 5.05 2.45
N LEU A 88 -15.84 4.35 2.98
CA LEU A 88 -14.56 4.09 2.33
C LEU A 88 -14.48 2.66 1.81
N ASN A 89 -13.81 2.48 0.68
CA ASN A 89 -13.43 1.16 0.20
C ASN A 89 -11.98 0.88 0.62
N VAL A 90 -11.70 -0.29 1.19
CA VAL A 90 -10.34 -0.66 1.63
C VAL A 90 -9.85 -1.86 0.85
N TYR A 91 -8.63 -1.74 0.34
CA TYR A 91 -7.94 -2.77 -0.44
C TYR A 91 -6.60 -3.07 0.21
N VAL A 92 -6.25 -4.35 0.34
CA VAL A 92 -4.97 -4.77 0.91
C VAL A 92 -4.08 -5.32 -0.20
N LEU A 93 -2.84 -4.82 -0.27
CA LEU A 93 -1.80 -5.35 -1.16
C LEU A 93 -1.09 -6.50 -0.44
N GLY A 94 -1.33 -7.72 -0.89
CA GLY A 94 -0.69 -8.92 -0.33
C GLY A 94 -1.62 -10.10 -0.38
N GLU A 95 -1.27 -11.07 -1.23
CA GLU A 95 -2.02 -12.25 -1.67
C GLU A 95 -3.47 -11.96 -2.10
N SER A 96 -3.78 -12.40 -3.32
CA SER A 96 -5.16 -12.62 -3.72
C SER A 96 -5.80 -13.62 -2.76
N MET A 97 -6.32 -13.16 -1.63
CA MET A 97 -7.39 -13.84 -0.95
C MET A 97 -8.63 -13.67 -1.82
N VAL A 98 -8.83 -14.69 -2.67
CA VAL A 98 -10.17 -15.15 -2.94
C VAL A 98 -10.77 -15.52 -1.58
N THR A 99 -11.54 -14.61 -1.01
CA THR A 99 -12.45 -14.87 0.10
C THR A 99 -13.73 -14.13 -0.24
N SER A 100 -14.91 -14.73 -0.26
CA SER A 100 -15.32 -16.07 0.14
C SER A 100 -16.81 -16.10 -0.16
N GLU A 101 -17.27 -17.03 -0.99
CA GLU A 101 -18.64 -17.48 -0.86
C GLU A 101 -18.75 -18.25 0.45
N ALA A 102 -19.83 -17.94 1.15
CA ALA A 102 -20.17 -18.35 2.50
C ALA A 102 -19.87 -19.82 2.81
N GLU A 103 -19.41 -20.01 4.05
CA GLU A 103 -19.75 -21.15 4.89
C GLU A 103 -21.23 -21.52 4.72
N ALA A 104 -21.50 -22.52 3.89
CA ALA A 104 -22.73 -23.28 3.89
C ALA A 104 -22.34 -24.76 3.92
N SER A 105 -22.45 -25.32 5.12
CA SER A 105 -22.44 -26.75 5.41
C SER A 105 -23.09 -27.59 4.33
N GLY A 106 -22.40 -28.64 3.88
CA GLY A 106 -23.06 -29.81 3.29
C GLY A 106 -22.35 -30.45 2.10
N SER A 107 -21.84 -31.66 2.33
CA SER A 107 -21.56 -32.74 1.36
C SER A 107 -20.52 -32.52 0.25
N GLY A 108 -19.52 -33.40 0.23
CA GLY A 108 -18.48 -33.39 -0.78
C GLY A 108 -18.90 -33.98 -2.12
N GLN A 109 -18.30 -33.47 -3.20
CA GLN A 109 -17.61 -34.26 -4.22
C GLN A 109 -16.91 -33.32 -5.22
N GLU A 110 -15.70 -33.72 -5.60
CA GLU A 110 -14.94 -33.34 -6.81
C GLU A 110 -14.40 -31.90 -6.93
N LEU A 111 -13.26 -31.68 -6.24
CA LEU A 111 -12.27 -30.67 -6.61
C LEU A 111 -11.75 -30.98 -8.03
N SER A 112 -12.12 -30.18 -9.02
CA SER A 112 -11.78 -30.43 -10.43
C SER A 112 -10.27 -30.42 -10.68
N LEU A 113 -9.77 -31.48 -11.32
CA LEU A 113 -8.38 -31.69 -11.77
C LEU A 113 -7.82 -30.48 -12.53
N GLU A 114 -8.66 -29.76 -13.27
CA GLU A 114 -8.32 -28.58 -14.06
C GLU A 114 -7.76 -27.43 -13.20
N ARG A 115 -8.29 -27.23 -11.99
CA ARG A 115 -7.76 -26.22 -11.04
C ARG A 115 -6.42 -26.65 -10.45
N GLN A 116 -6.19 -27.95 -10.28
CA GLN A 116 -4.90 -28.47 -9.84
C GLN A 116 -3.82 -28.30 -10.92
N PHE A 117 -4.16 -28.50 -12.19
CA PHE A 117 -3.24 -28.26 -13.30
C PHE A 117 -2.92 -26.77 -13.51
N ALA A 118 -3.90 -25.87 -13.35
CA ALA A 118 -3.66 -24.43 -13.43
C ALA A 118 -2.70 -23.94 -12.32
N ASN A 119 -2.90 -24.42 -11.09
CA ASN A 119 -2.03 -24.10 -9.96
C ASN A 119 -0.64 -24.72 -10.10
N ALA A 120 -0.54 -25.95 -10.63
CA ALA A 120 0.73 -26.60 -10.91
C ALA A 120 1.50 -25.89 -12.03
N GLN A 121 0.84 -25.48 -13.11
CA GLN A 121 1.47 -24.72 -14.20
C GLN A 121 1.90 -23.32 -13.76
N ALA A 122 1.15 -22.67 -12.87
CA ALA A 122 1.55 -21.39 -12.30
C ALA A 122 2.81 -21.54 -11.44
N LYS A 123 2.89 -22.59 -10.61
CA LYS A 123 4.09 -22.90 -9.83
C LYS A 123 5.30 -23.24 -10.71
N VAL A 124 5.11 -24.04 -11.77
CA VAL A 124 6.22 -24.39 -12.70
C VAL A 124 6.74 -23.13 -13.40
N LYS A 125 5.88 -22.23 -13.86
CA LYS A 125 6.30 -20.95 -14.47
C LYS A 125 7.01 -20.04 -13.47
N GLU A 126 6.59 -20.06 -12.21
CA GLU A 126 7.23 -19.31 -11.13
C GLU A 126 8.60 -19.88 -10.76
N ASP A 127 8.72 -21.22 -10.71
CA ASP A 127 9.97 -21.93 -10.48
C ASP A 127 10.97 -21.69 -11.63
N GLU A 128 10.52 -21.75 -12.88
CA GLU A 128 11.32 -21.46 -14.07
C GLU A 128 11.78 -19.99 -14.14
N ALA A 129 10.88 -19.04 -13.82
CA ALA A 129 11.23 -17.62 -13.73
C ALA A 129 12.24 -17.36 -12.60
N SER A 130 12.13 -18.08 -11.48
CA SER A 130 13.05 -17.96 -10.37
C SER A 130 14.44 -18.51 -10.71
N ALA A 131 14.52 -19.61 -11.45
CA ALA A 131 15.76 -20.21 -11.93
C ALA A 131 16.47 -19.31 -12.96
N PHE A 132 15.72 -18.68 -13.87
CA PHE A 132 16.26 -17.74 -14.85
C PHE A 132 16.79 -16.44 -14.20
N ILE A 133 16.13 -15.96 -13.16
CA ILE A 133 16.61 -14.79 -12.38
C ILE A 133 17.89 -15.16 -11.61
N GLN A 134 18.00 -16.39 -11.08
CA GLN A 134 19.23 -16.86 -10.44
C GLN A 134 20.40 -16.94 -11.43
N SER A 135 20.18 -17.39 -12.67
CA SER A 135 21.24 -17.41 -13.68
C SER A 135 21.67 -16.00 -14.11
N LEU A 136 20.75 -15.04 -14.20
CA LEU A 136 21.10 -13.64 -14.48
C LEU A 136 21.88 -12.98 -13.33
N GLN A 137 21.60 -13.36 -12.08
CA GLN A 137 22.31 -12.85 -10.90
C GLN A 137 23.75 -13.38 -10.83
N ALA A 138 24.01 -14.61 -11.27
CA ALA A 138 25.37 -15.16 -11.38
C ALA A 138 26.23 -14.38 -12.40
N ASP A 139 25.62 -13.90 -13.49
CA ASP A 139 26.31 -13.10 -14.51
C ASP A 139 26.56 -11.63 -14.08
N THR A 140 25.84 -11.13 -13.07
CA THR A 140 26.00 -9.74 -12.57
C THR A 140 26.97 -9.58 -11.40
N GLU A 141 27.59 -10.66 -10.91
CA GLU A 141 28.56 -10.64 -9.80
C GLU A 141 29.88 -9.89 -10.11
N ALA A 142 30.07 -9.37 -11.33
CA ALA A 142 31.26 -8.63 -11.72
C ALA A 142 31.37 -7.19 -11.17
N SER A 143 30.43 -6.69 -10.36
CA SER A 143 30.56 -5.34 -9.77
C SER A 143 29.99 -5.25 -8.35
N VAL A 144 30.91 -5.40 -7.38
CA VAL A 144 30.81 -5.12 -5.93
C VAL A 144 29.96 -6.11 -5.11
N PRO A 145 30.59 -6.98 -4.30
CA PRO A 145 29.86 -7.93 -3.45
C PRO A 145 29.44 -7.21 -2.15
N LEU A 146 28.29 -6.54 -2.15
CA LEU A 146 27.57 -6.35 -0.90
C LEU A 146 26.87 -7.69 -0.59
N GLY A 147 27.31 -8.37 0.46
CA GLY A 147 26.60 -9.53 1.01
C GLY A 147 25.26 -9.10 1.56
N ILE A 148 24.24 -9.04 0.70
CA ILE A 148 22.87 -8.79 1.10
C ILE A 148 22.33 -10.10 1.66
N ASP A 149 21.88 -10.06 2.92
CA ASP A 149 21.26 -11.21 3.57
C ASP A 149 20.10 -11.75 2.68
N PRO A 150 20.09 -13.06 2.34
CA PRO A 150 19.01 -13.66 1.57
C PRO A 150 17.63 -13.39 2.15
N ALA A 151 17.48 -13.22 3.47
CA ALA A 151 16.24 -12.84 4.14
C ALA A 151 15.87 -11.37 3.89
N LEU A 152 16.83 -10.45 3.77
CA LEU A 152 16.58 -9.08 3.32
C LEU A 152 16.18 -9.05 1.85
N LEU A 153 16.79 -9.89 1.02
CA LEU A 153 16.42 -10.05 -0.39
C LEU A 153 15.01 -10.64 -0.53
N LEU A 154 14.64 -11.61 0.31
CA LEU A 154 13.31 -12.21 0.37
C LEU A 154 12.27 -11.23 0.94
N ALA A 155 12.60 -10.44 1.95
CA ALA A 155 11.75 -9.38 2.47
C ALA A 155 11.53 -8.28 1.41
N ALA A 156 12.58 -7.91 0.66
CA ALA A 156 12.47 -7.03 -0.49
C ALA A 156 11.60 -7.64 -1.59
N LYS A 157 11.65 -8.97 -1.81
CA LYS A 157 10.78 -9.70 -2.74
C LYS A 157 9.32 -9.84 -2.24
N ARG A 158 9.06 -9.97 -0.94
CA ARG A 158 7.70 -9.88 -0.37
C ARG A 158 7.14 -8.46 -0.54
N GLY A 159 8.01 -7.44 -0.45
CA GLY A 159 7.70 -6.07 -0.87
C GLY A 159 7.59 -5.85 -2.39
N LYS A 160 7.88 -6.85 -3.23
CA LYS A 160 7.65 -6.82 -4.70
C LYS A 160 6.23 -7.23 -5.11
N GLY A 161 5.31 -7.46 -4.17
CA GLY A 161 3.87 -7.30 -4.42
C GLY A 161 3.51 -5.82 -4.62
N GLY A 162 4.29 -5.11 -5.44
CA GLY A 162 4.15 -3.68 -5.66
C GLY A 162 2.79 -3.38 -6.28
N LEU A 163 2.27 -2.21 -5.95
CA LEU A 163 1.02 -1.71 -6.53
C LEU A 163 1.10 -1.76 -8.06
N SER A 164 0.31 -2.63 -8.69
CA SER A 164 0.28 -2.78 -10.14
C SER A 164 -0.81 -1.89 -10.75
N VAL A 165 -0.62 -1.51 -12.01
CA VAL A 165 -1.63 -0.78 -12.79
C VAL A 165 -2.94 -1.57 -12.87
N ALA A 166 -2.85 -2.90 -13.03
CA ALA A 166 -4.01 -3.78 -13.08
C ALA A 166 -4.79 -3.79 -11.75
N PHE A 167 -4.09 -3.81 -10.62
CA PHE A 167 -4.72 -3.73 -9.30
C PHE A 167 -5.43 -2.39 -9.09
N LEU A 168 -4.77 -1.28 -9.45
CA LEU A 168 -5.40 0.05 -9.41
C LEU A 168 -6.67 0.12 -10.26
N ALA A 169 -6.61 -0.38 -11.49
CA ALA A 169 -7.76 -0.44 -12.37
C ALA A 169 -8.89 -1.29 -11.79
N ALA A 170 -8.57 -2.44 -11.18
CA ALA A 170 -9.56 -3.30 -10.52
C ALA A 170 -10.22 -2.60 -9.33
N CYS A 171 -9.46 -1.94 -8.46
CA CYS A 171 -10.02 -1.17 -7.35
C CYS A 171 -10.97 -0.08 -7.85
N LEU A 172 -10.59 0.69 -8.87
CA LEU A 172 -11.44 1.74 -9.43
C LEU A 172 -12.70 1.17 -10.11
N ALA A 173 -12.59 0.01 -10.75
CA ALA A 173 -13.74 -0.68 -11.33
C ALA A 173 -14.76 -1.10 -10.25
N THR A 174 -14.32 -1.58 -9.09
CA THR A 174 -15.24 -1.89 -7.98
C THR A 174 -15.96 -0.66 -7.44
N MET A 175 -15.39 0.53 -7.63
CA MET A 175 -16.01 1.81 -7.25
C MET A 175 -16.78 2.47 -8.41
N ASP A 176 -16.84 1.85 -9.58
CA ASP A 176 -17.44 2.42 -10.80
C ASP A 176 -16.87 3.82 -11.13
N LEU A 177 -15.54 3.92 -11.15
CA LEU A 177 -14.83 5.17 -11.43
C LEU A 177 -13.91 5.05 -12.67
N PRO A 178 -13.94 6.02 -13.58
CA PRO A 178 -13.00 6.04 -14.70
C PRO A 178 -11.62 6.53 -14.27
N LEU A 179 -10.57 5.89 -14.79
CA LEU A 179 -9.15 6.18 -14.48
C LEU A 179 -8.80 7.68 -14.58
N LYS A 180 -9.27 8.36 -15.63
CA LYS A 180 -8.96 9.77 -15.92
C LYS A 180 -9.53 10.75 -14.89
N ARG A 181 -10.60 10.38 -14.18
CA ARG A 181 -11.25 11.24 -13.16
C ARG A 181 -10.84 10.86 -11.74
N CYS A 182 -9.71 10.19 -11.59
CA CYS A 182 -9.22 9.75 -10.30
C CYS A 182 -7.82 10.31 -10.01
N ALA A 183 -7.56 10.55 -8.74
CA ALA A 183 -6.26 10.99 -8.25
C ALA A 183 -5.77 10.02 -7.17
N ALA A 184 -4.47 9.73 -7.18
CA ALA A 184 -3.80 8.95 -6.15
C ALA A 184 -2.99 9.88 -5.26
N VAL A 185 -3.19 9.79 -3.94
CA VAL A 185 -2.43 10.54 -2.94
C VAL A 185 -1.48 9.59 -2.22
N ALA A 186 -0.18 9.81 -2.32
CA ALA A 186 0.81 8.90 -1.73
C ALA A 186 2.10 9.60 -1.26
N ALA A 187 2.84 8.95 -0.36
CA ALA A 187 4.12 9.44 0.16
C ALA A 187 5.35 8.77 -0.48
N ASN A 188 5.14 7.80 -1.37
CA ASN A 188 6.17 6.90 -1.91
C ASN A 188 6.21 6.96 -3.44
N ASN A 189 7.40 7.04 -4.02
CA ASN A 189 7.61 7.14 -5.47
C ASN A 189 7.10 5.93 -6.26
N SER A 190 7.20 4.71 -5.71
CA SER A 190 6.70 3.51 -6.38
C SER A 190 5.19 3.55 -6.58
N VAL A 191 4.44 4.05 -5.60
CA VAL A 191 2.99 4.22 -5.67
C VAL A 191 2.62 5.32 -6.66
N LEU A 192 3.34 6.44 -6.63
CA LEU A 192 3.13 7.56 -7.56
C LEU A 192 3.40 7.15 -9.01
N GLN A 193 4.48 6.41 -9.24
CA GLN A 193 4.80 5.86 -10.57
C GLN A 193 3.73 4.89 -11.06
N ALA A 194 3.23 4.00 -10.20
CA ALA A 194 2.16 3.07 -10.55
C ALA A 194 0.85 3.82 -10.89
N ALA A 195 0.52 4.86 -10.12
CA ALA A 195 -0.64 5.71 -10.37
C ALA A 195 -0.52 6.45 -11.71
N GLN A 196 0.61 7.11 -11.95
CA GLN A 196 0.88 7.80 -13.21
C GLN A 196 0.83 6.85 -14.41
N SER A 197 1.40 5.64 -14.28
CA SER A 197 1.36 4.61 -15.32
C SER A 197 -0.05 4.09 -15.58
N ALA A 198 -0.95 4.17 -14.60
CA ALA A 198 -2.37 3.84 -14.75
C ALA A 198 -3.19 5.01 -15.34
N GLY A 199 -2.59 6.19 -15.54
CA GLY A 199 -3.28 7.39 -16.02
C GLY A 199 -4.05 8.14 -14.94
N LEU A 200 -3.72 7.92 -13.67
CA LEU A 200 -4.22 8.69 -12.52
C LEU A 200 -3.40 9.96 -12.32
N LEU A 201 -4.03 11.01 -11.78
CA LEU A 201 -3.29 12.16 -11.26
C LEU A 201 -2.50 11.74 -10.01
N ALA A 202 -1.18 11.85 -10.04
CA ALA A 202 -0.30 11.45 -8.95
C ALA A 202 0.05 12.64 -8.05
N ALA A 203 -0.56 12.70 -6.86
CA ALA A 203 -0.32 13.73 -5.86
C ALA A 203 0.59 13.21 -4.73
N ALA A 204 1.79 13.76 -4.61
CA ALA A 204 2.72 13.43 -3.55
C ALA A 204 2.43 14.23 -2.27
N VAL A 205 2.29 13.52 -1.15
CA VAL A 205 2.23 14.10 0.20
C VAL A 205 3.36 13.46 1.02
N PRO A 206 4.60 13.97 0.93
CA PRO A 206 5.81 13.36 1.50
C PRO A 206 5.68 13.20 3.00
N SER A 207 5.99 12.04 3.57
CA SER A 207 6.08 11.87 5.03
C SER A 207 7.23 12.69 5.62
N ALA A 208 7.31 12.85 6.94
CA ALA A 208 8.48 13.51 7.56
C ALA A 208 9.82 12.85 7.16
N LEU A 209 9.81 11.52 6.95
CA LEU A 209 10.98 10.75 6.50
C LEU A 209 11.29 10.97 5.01
N SER A 210 10.27 11.24 4.19
CA SER A 210 10.41 11.46 2.75
C SER A 210 10.30 12.93 2.34
N ALA A 211 10.26 13.87 3.29
CA ALA A 211 10.12 15.31 3.04
C ALA A 211 11.28 15.93 2.25
N ARG A 212 12.48 15.31 2.33
CA ARG A 212 13.65 15.69 1.53
C ARG A 212 13.82 14.83 0.26
N GLY A 213 12.88 13.93 0.02
CA GLY A 213 12.89 13.07 -1.17
C GLY A 213 12.50 13.83 -2.42
N THR A 214 12.98 13.35 -3.57
CA THR A 214 12.58 13.85 -4.89
C THR A 214 11.37 13.06 -5.39
N PHE A 215 10.29 13.74 -5.76
CA PHE A 215 9.05 13.14 -6.27
C PHE A 215 8.91 13.37 -7.78
N GLY A 216 9.84 12.84 -8.57
CA GLY A 216 9.90 13.09 -10.01
C GLY A 216 8.71 12.55 -10.81
N ASN A 217 7.98 11.58 -10.25
CA ASN A 217 6.81 10.94 -10.89
C ASN A 217 5.47 11.50 -10.39
N ALA A 218 5.49 12.61 -9.63
CA ALA A 218 4.28 13.26 -9.13
C ALA A 218 3.89 14.44 -10.02
N ASP A 219 2.60 14.55 -10.35
CA ASP A 219 2.04 15.72 -11.05
C ASP A 219 1.94 16.94 -10.12
N ALA A 220 1.81 16.69 -8.81
CA ALA A 220 1.81 17.71 -7.78
C ALA A 220 2.47 17.21 -6.50
N VAL A 221 3.20 18.09 -5.81
CA VAL A 221 3.82 17.82 -4.50
C VAL A 221 3.27 18.79 -3.48
N PHE A 222 2.85 18.28 -2.32
CA PHE A 222 2.29 19.04 -1.22
C PHE A 222 3.04 18.77 0.07
N ASP A 223 3.23 19.77 0.91
CA ASP A 223 4.03 19.59 2.15
C ASP A 223 3.29 18.75 3.22
N GLY A 224 1.97 18.62 3.10
CA GLY A 224 1.12 17.87 4.03
C GLY A 224 -0.34 17.92 3.61
N PHE A 225 -1.24 17.57 4.54
CA PHE A 225 -2.67 17.88 4.40
C PHE A 225 -2.92 19.31 4.87
N GLY A 226 -3.91 19.99 4.29
CA GLY A 226 -4.44 21.28 4.73
C GLY A 226 -3.98 22.55 4.01
N PRO A 227 -4.46 23.74 4.45
CA PRO A 227 -4.16 25.01 3.77
C PRO A 227 -2.70 25.44 3.98
N GLY A 228 -2.22 26.37 3.15
CA GLY A 228 -0.89 26.98 3.32
C GLY A 228 0.30 26.13 2.84
N GLY A 229 0.08 25.33 1.79
CA GLY A 229 1.11 24.48 1.17
C GLY A 229 0.67 23.02 1.03
N GLY A 230 -0.21 22.57 1.91
CA GLY A 230 -0.77 21.22 1.87
C GLY A 230 -1.85 20.98 0.81
N VAL A 231 -2.32 19.74 0.78
CA VAL A 231 -3.43 19.27 -0.05
C VAL A 231 -4.76 19.46 0.67
N THR A 232 -5.70 20.11 -0.02
CA THR A 232 -7.12 20.18 0.35
C THR A 232 -7.93 19.52 -0.76
N TRP A 233 -9.16 19.11 -0.49
CA TRP A 233 -9.98 18.49 -1.54
C TRP A 233 -10.16 19.44 -2.73
N ARG A 234 -10.51 20.71 -2.47
CA ARG A 234 -10.67 21.74 -3.51
C ARG A 234 -9.43 21.90 -4.40
N ARG A 235 -8.23 21.83 -3.82
CA ARG A 235 -6.98 21.98 -4.57
C ARG A 235 -6.70 20.74 -5.42
N LEU A 236 -6.96 19.55 -4.88
CA LEU A 236 -6.83 18.30 -5.63
C LEU A 236 -7.84 18.23 -6.79
N GLU A 237 -9.09 18.62 -6.53
CA GLU A 237 -10.16 18.68 -7.53
C GLU A 237 -9.81 19.65 -8.66
N ALA A 238 -9.31 20.85 -8.34
CA ALA A 238 -8.89 21.83 -9.35
C ALA A 238 -7.77 21.28 -10.25
N LEU A 239 -6.81 20.54 -9.69
CA LEU A 239 -5.77 19.88 -10.47
C LEU A 239 -6.33 18.76 -11.35
N LEU A 240 -7.27 17.99 -10.83
CA LEU A 240 -7.92 16.91 -11.58
C LEU A 240 -8.74 17.45 -12.76
N ARG A 241 -9.48 18.54 -12.58
CA ARG A 241 -10.20 19.23 -13.67
C ARG A 241 -9.23 19.76 -14.73
N LYS A 242 -8.15 20.43 -14.28
CA LYS A 242 -7.09 20.93 -15.17
C LYS A 242 -6.44 19.79 -15.97
N ALA A 243 -6.16 18.65 -15.35
CA ALA A 243 -5.60 17.48 -16.02
C ALA A 243 -6.56 16.88 -17.05
N ASN A 244 -7.87 16.99 -16.82
CA ASN A 244 -8.92 16.55 -17.75
C ASN A 244 -9.30 17.60 -18.81
N GLY A 245 -8.71 18.80 -18.78
CA GLY A 245 -9.04 19.88 -19.71
C GLY A 245 -10.40 20.55 -19.45
N GLU A 246 -10.99 20.33 -18.27
CA GLU A 246 -12.21 21.00 -17.83
C GLU A 246 -11.83 22.34 -17.17
N GLN A 247 -12.33 23.47 -17.73
CA GLN A 247 -12.15 24.81 -17.18
C GLN A 247 -13.22 25.14 -16.13
#